data_AF-E6XRZ0-F1
#
_entry.id   AF-E6XRZ0-F1
#
_cell.length_a   1.000
_cell.length_b   1.000
_cell.length_c   1.000
_cell.angle_alpha   90.00
_cell.angle_beta   90.00
_cell.angle_gamma   90.00
#
_symmetry.space_group_name_H-M   'P 1'
#
loop_
_entity.id
_entity.type
_entity.pdbx_description
1 polymer ?
#
loop_
_entity_poly.entity_id
_entity_poly.type
_entity_poly.pdbx_seq_one_letter_code
_entity_poly.pdbx_strand_id
1 'polypeptide(L)'
;MAIEHNEMVSTLNRLHCRTNFTIKNITEYMLPETKEAFYLHLDGKSPNLIIRPAFEVFSGELATLAGVHAKYDYFHNGEMTRFPKRLHKSLTETHYGLAFSFDSVEAVQQFITRLSAIVKGA
;
A
#
# COMPACT_ATOMS: atom_id res chain seq x y z
N MET A 1 14.06 -7.30 -10.88
CA MET A 1 14.72 -6.65 -9.72
C MET A 1 13.62 -6.05 -8.87
N ALA A 2 13.75 -6.02 -7.55
CA ALA A 2 12.78 -5.33 -6.71
C ALA A 2 13.11 -3.84 -6.69
N ILE A 3 12.10 -2.97 -6.65
CA ILE A 3 12.31 -1.52 -6.52
C ILE A 3 12.96 -1.16 -5.17
N GLU A 4 13.86 -0.19 -5.17
CA GLU A 4 14.47 0.31 -3.93
C GLU A 4 13.54 1.28 -3.17
N HIS A 5 13.72 1.39 -1.86
CA HIS A 5 12.87 2.24 -1.02
C HIS A 5 12.89 3.72 -1.44
N ASN A 6 14.05 4.26 -1.79
CA ASN A 6 14.19 5.65 -2.19
C ASN A 6 13.48 5.94 -3.53
N GLU A 7 13.44 4.96 -4.44
CA GLU A 7 12.74 5.08 -5.73
C GLU A 7 11.23 5.06 -5.52
N MET A 8 10.73 4.19 -4.62
CA MET A 8 9.34 4.16 -4.19
C MET A 8 8.91 5.53 -3.64
N VAL A 9 9.64 6.06 -2.66
CA VAL A 9 9.32 7.35 -2.02
C VAL A 9 9.33 8.49 -3.03
N SER A 10 10.37 8.57 -3.87
CA SER A 10 10.48 9.55 -4.96
C SER A 10 9.28 9.49 -5.91
N THR A 11 8.83 8.29 -6.25
CA THR A 11 7.69 8.05 -7.14
C THR A 11 6.38 8.50 -6.51
N LEU A 12 6.13 8.15 -5.25
CA LEU A 12 4.93 8.57 -4.52
C LEU A 12 4.85 10.10 -4.41
N ASN A 13 5.97 10.76 -4.13
CA ASN A 13 6.05 12.23 -4.07
C ASN A 13 5.75 12.87 -5.43
N ARG A 14 6.29 12.31 -6.53
CA ARG A 14 6.03 12.77 -7.90
C ARG A 14 4.56 12.59 -8.31
N LEU A 15 3.89 11.57 -7.77
CA LEU A 15 2.46 11.34 -7.95
C LEU A 15 1.58 12.16 -7.00
N HIS A 16 2.17 13.12 -6.29
CA HIS A 16 1.49 14.00 -5.33
C HIS A 16 0.77 13.24 -4.19
N CYS A 17 1.23 12.04 -3.86
CA CYS A 17 0.80 11.33 -2.66
C CYS A 17 1.37 12.05 -1.44
N ARG A 18 0.50 12.47 -0.53
CA ARG A 18 0.91 13.28 0.63
C ARG A 18 1.26 12.38 1.80
N THR A 19 2.40 12.63 2.44
CA THR A 19 2.78 11.93 3.67
C THR A 19 2.19 12.63 4.89
N ASN A 20 1.59 11.87 5.81
CA ASN A 20 1.12 12.41 7.10
C ASN A 20 2.16 12.21 8.21
N PHE A 21 2.65 10.97 8.39
CA PHE A 21 3.63 10.62 9.41
C PHE A 21 4.39 9.34 9.04
N THR A 22 5.55 9.15 9.69
CA THR A 22 6.30 7.90 9.69
C THR A 22 6.49 7.44 11.14
N ILE A 23 6.08 6.21 11.44
CA ILE A 23 6.31 5.57 12.74
C ILE A 23 7.00 4.24 12.47
N LYS A 24 8.19 4.06 13.05
CA LYS A 24 9.05 2.89 12.83
C LYS A 24 9.31 2.69 11.32
N ASN A 25 8.83 1.59 10.76
CA ASN A 25 8.98 1.20 9.37
C ASN A 25 7.67 1.33 8.57
N ILE A 26 6.69 2.09 9.08
CA ILE A 26 5.42 2.38 8.44
C ILE A 26 5.32 3.88 8.18
N THR A 27 5.06 4.26 6.94
CA THR A 27 4.77 5.64 6.55
C THR A 27 3.35 5.73 6.01
N GLU A 28 2.54 6.63 6.57
CA GLU A 28 1.18 6.90 6.08
C GLU A 28 1.23 7.87 4.90
N TYR A 29 0.59 7.46 3.80
CA TYR A 29 0.37 8.28 2.62
C TYR A 29 -1.13 8.45 2.34
N MET A 30 -1.46 9.57 1.71
CA MET A 30 -2.78 9.86 1.17
C MET A 30 -2.70 9.90 -0.35
N LEU A 31 -3.62 9.20 -1.03
CA LEU A 31 -3.75 9.29 -2.48
C LEU A 31 -4.09 10.72 -2.92
N PRO A 32 -3.55 11.18 -4.05
CA PRO A 32 -3.73 12.55 -4.52
C PRO A 32 -5.21 12.87 -4.70
N GLU A 33 -5.63 14.04 -4.21
CA GLU A 33 -6.99 14.58 -4.34
C GLU A 33 -8.09 13.75 -3.66
N THR A 34 -7.73 12.79 -2.82
CA THR A 34 -8.70 11.96 -2.10
C THR A 34 -8.40 11.94 -0.59
N LYS A 35 -9.32 11.37 0.19
CA LYS A 35 -9.09 11.05 1.61
C LYS A 35 -8.69 9.58 1.80
N GLU A 36 -8.28 8.91 0.72
CA GLU A 36 -7.90 7.50 0.76
C GLU A 36 -6.47 7.36 1.27
N ALA A 37 -6.32 6.75 2.44
CA ALA A 37 -5.02 6.46 3.03
C ALA A 37 -4.48 5.10 2.57
N PHE A 38 -3.16 5.02 2.41
CA PHE A 38 -2.41 3.78 2.24
C PHE A 38 -1.09 3.88 3.00
N TYR A 39 -0.42 2.75 3.21
CA TYR A 39 0.82 2.70 3.96
C TYR A 39 1.97 2.20 3.10
N LEU A 40 3.15 2.80 3.26
CA LEU A 40 4.41 2.25 2.81
C LEU A 40 5.07 1.54 4.00
N HIS A 41 5.30 0.24 3.87
CA HIS A 41 6.05 -0.55 4.84
C HIS A 41 7.44 -0.88 4.30
N LEU A 42 8.46 -0.63 5.09
CA LEU A 42 9.81 -1.11 4.82
C LEU A 42 10.08 -2.40 5.59
N ASP A 43 10.08 -3.53 4.86
CA ASP A 43 10.43 -4.84 5.40
C ASP A 43 11.90 -5.15 5.09
N GLY A 44 12.80 -4.77 6.00
CA GLY A 44 14.24 -4.82 5.75
C GLY A 44 14.64 -3.90 4.59
N LYS A 45 14.92 -4.47 3.42
CA LYS A 45 15.22 -3.73 2.18
C LYS A 45 14.07 -3.68 1.18
N SER A 46 12.98 -4.40 1.43
CA SER A 46 11.88 -4.53 0.47
C SER A 46 10.74 -3.58 0.81
N PRO A 47 10.50 -2.51 0.03
CA PRO A 47 9.35 -1.64 0.22
C PRO A 47 8.06 -2.35 -0.25
N ASN A 48 7.00 -2.22 0.52
CA ASN A 48 5.67 -2.72 0.16
C ASN A 48 4.62 -1.63 0.36
N LEU A 49 3.63 -1.59 -0.52
CA LEU A 49 2.45 -0.75 -0.33
C LEU A 49 1.32 -1.57 0.28
N ILE A 50 0.63 -1.01 1.27
CA ILE A 50 -0.50 -1.64 1.94
C ILE A 50 -1.72 -0.77 1.77
N ILE A 51 -2.75 -1.35 1.18
CA ILE A 51 -4.05 -0.69 0.94
C ILE A 51 -5.14 -1.29 1.83
N ARG A 52 -6.26 -0.58 1.96
CA ARG A 52 -7.39 -1.03 2.77
C ARG A 52 -7.91 -2.39 2.29
N PRO A 53 -8.35 -3.27 3.23
CA PRO A 53 -9.02 -4.53 2.89
C PRO A 53 -10.26 -4.38 2.00
N ALA A 54 -10.93 -3.21 2.03
CA ALA A 54 -12.08 -2.94 1.16
C ALA A 54 -11.76 -3.05 -0.34
N PHE A 55 -10.48 -2.93 -0.74
CA PHE A 55 -10.05 -3.11 -2.13
C PHE A 55 -9.74 -4.57 -2.50
N GLU A 56 -10.05 -5.54 -1.63
CA GLU A 56 -9.78 -6.96 -1.91
C GLU A 56 -10.46 -7.45 -3.19
N VAL A 57 -11.65 -6.92 -3.48
CA VAL A 57 -12.37 -7.20 -4.74
C VAL A 57 -11.60 -6.76 -5.99
N PHE A 58 -10.70 -5.78 -5.87
CA PHE A 58 -9.83 -5.30 -6.94
C PHE A 58 -8.41 -5.88 -6.88
N SER A 59 -8.09 -6.70 -5.87
CA SER A 59 -6.73 -7.23 -5.67
C SER A 59 -6.24 -8.05 -6.86
N GLY A 60 -7.12 -8.89 -7.42
CA GLY A 60 -6.83 -9.68 -8.62
C GLY A 60 -6.53 -8.80 -9.83
N GLU A 61 -7.30 -7.72 -10.01
CA GLU A 61 -7.08 -6.75 -11.09
C GLU A 61 -5.75 -6.00 -10.90
N LEU A 62 -5.47 -5.50 -9.70
CA LEU A 62 -4.23 -4.81 -9.38
C LEU A 62 -3.00 -5.73 -9.54
N ALA A 63 -3.13 -7.02 -9.24
CA ALA A 63 -2.09 -8.02 -9.43
C ALA A 63 -1.84 -8.38 -10.91
N THR A 64 -2.74 -8.02 -11.83
CA THR A 64 -2.48 -8.19 -13.28
C THR A 64 -1.57 -7.12 -13.86
N LEU A 65 -1.32 -6.03 -13.13
CA LEU A 65 -0.41 -4.97 -13.55
C LEU A 65 1.02 -5.51 -13.60
N ALA A 66 1.72 -5.24 -14.70
CA ALA A 66 3.07 -5.74 -14.91
C ALA A 66 4.02 -5.28 -13.80
N GLY A 67 4.69 -6.24 -13.16
CA GLY A 67 5.63 -5.98 -12.06
C GLY A 67 4.98 -5.66 -10.72
N VAL A 68 3.66 -5.88 -10.56
CA VAL A 68 2.95 -5.80 -9.28
C VAL A 68 2.73 -7.21 -8.73
N HIS A 69 3.11 -7.42 -7.48
CA HIS A 69 3.00 -8.71 -6.80
C HIS A 69 2.17 -8.58 -5.54
N ALA A 70 0.95 -9.12 -5.55
CA ALA A 70 0.10 -9.18 -4.36
C ALA A 70 0.62 -10.24 -3.38
N LYS A 71 0.61 -9.92 -2.08
CA LYS A 71 0.82 -10.91 -1.02
C LYS A 71 -0.52 -11.54 -0.66
N TYR A 72 -0.57 -12.87 -0.64
CA TYR A 72 -1.79 -13.64 -0.43
C TYR A 72 -2.40 -13.47 0.97
N ASP A 73 -1.57 -13.29 2.00
CA ASP A 73 -2.04 -13.08 3.37
C ASP A 73 -2.22 -11.59 3.70
N TYR A 74 -3.18 -11.28 4.57
CA TYR A 74 -3.32 -9.93 5.11
C TYR A 74 -2.08 -9.53 5.92
N PHE A 75 -1.59 -8.33 5.65
CA PHE A 75 -0.53 -7.69 6.42
C PHE A 75 -1.12 -7.09 7.70
N HIS A 76 -0.51 -7.35 8.86
CA HIS A 76 -0.97 -6.86 10.16
C HIS A 76 0.08 -5.95 10.80
N ASN A 77 -0.34 -4.76 11.23
CA ASN A 77 0.55 -3.80 11.90
C ASN A 77 -0.26 -2.78 12.72
N GLY A 78 0.12 -2.56 13.98
CA GLY A 78 -0.60 -1.67 14.90
C GLY A 78 -0.59 -0.19 14.52
N GLU A 79 0.37 0.25 13.71
CA GLU A 79 0.51 1.66 13.32
C GLU A 79 -0.43 2.06 12.15
N MET A 80 -1.10 1.09 11.50
CA MET A 80 -2.03 1.32 10.38
C MET A 80 -3.42 1.76 10.85
N THR A 81 -3.49 2.80 11.68
CA THR A 81 -4.69 3.18 12.45
C THR A 81 -5.91 3.58 11.62
N ARG A 82 -5.75 3.91 10.33
CA ARG A 82 -6.86 4.20 9.39
C ARG A 82 -7.59 2.95 8.91
N PHE A 83 -7.00 1.77 9.08
CA PHE A 83 -7.52 0.52 8.55
C PHE A 83 -8.41 -0.18 9.59
N PRO A 84 -9.35 -1.06 9.19
CA PRO A 84 -10.09 -1.86 10.15
C PRO A 84 -9.16 -2.80 10.93
N LYS A 85 -9.64 -3.25 12.10
CA LYS A 85 -8.96 -4.30 12.87
C LYS A 85 -9.60 -5.65 12.59
N ARG A 86 -8.83 -6.71 12.82
CA ARG A 86 -9.29 -8.10 12.78
C ARG A 86 -8.51 -8.93 13.80
N LEU A 87 -9.14 -9.97 14.33
CA LEU A 87 -8.46 -11.01 15.11
C LEU A 87 -7.49 -11.80 14.22
N HIS A 88 -6.22 -11.82 14.59
CA HIS A 88 -5.18 -12.56 13.88
C HIS A 88 -4.30 -13.34 14.85
N LYS A 89 -4.60 -14.64 15.02
CA LYS A 89 -3.82 -15.62 15.82
C LYS A 89 -3.56 -15.24 17.29
N SER A 90 -4.09 -14.12 17.78
CA SER A 90 -3.92 -13.57 19.14
C SER A 90 -5.28 -13.26 19.79
N LEU A 91 -5.26 -12.87 21.07
CA LEU A 91 -6.43 -12.41 21.84
C LEU A 91 -6.85 -10.96 21.49
N THR A 92 -6.00 -10.19 20.79
CA THR A 92 -6.20 -8.77 20.55
C THR A 92 -6.22 -8.44 19.06
N GLU A 93 -7.21 -7.65 18.64
CA GLU A 93 -7.32 -7.25 17.25
C GLU A 93 -6.21 -6.29 16.83
N THR A 94 -5.67 -6.50 15.62
CA THR A 94 -4.64 -5.63 15.02
C THR A 94 -5.15 -5.09 13.68
N HIS A 95 -4.72 -3.88 13.30
CA HIS A 95 -5.06 -3.32 12.00
C HIS A 95 -4.46 -4.17 10.88
N TYR A 96 -5.22 -4.34 9.79
CA TYR A 96 -4.82 -5.20 8.68
C TYR A 96 -5.10 -4.58 7.31
N GLY A 97 -4.35 -5.02 6.30
CA GLY A 97 -4.45 -4.53 4.93
C GLY A 97 -3.90 -5.51 3.90
N LEU A 98 -4.00 -5.14 2.63
CA LEU A 98 -3.53 -5.92 1.49
C LEU A 98 -2.16 -5.40 1.07
N ALA A 99 -1.13 -6.24 1.08
CA ALA A 99 0.22 -5.83 0.76
C ALA A 99 0.61 -6.16 -0.68
N PHE A 100 1.34 -5.24 -1.31
CA PHE A 100 1.85 -5.36 -2.68
C PHE A 100 3.33 -4.99 -2.71
N SER A 101 4.13 -5.77 -3.42
CA SER A 101 5.52 -5.47 -3.76
C SER A 101 5.65 -5.20 -5.27
N PHE A 102 6.74 -4.54 -5.66
CA PHE A 102 6.89 -3.99 -7.01
C PHE A 102 8.28 -4.24 -7.58
N ASP A 103 8.34 -4.48 -8.88
CA ASP A 103 9.61 -4.68 -9.59
C ASP A 103 10.26 -3.37 -10.06
N SER A 104 9.47 -2.32 -10.27
CA SER A 104 9.97 -1.07 -10.85
C SER A 104 9.15 0.17 -10.49
N VAL A 105 9.71 1.34 -10.80
CA VAL A 105 9.04 2.64 -10.68
C VAL A 105 7.77 2.69 -11.52
N GLU A 106 7.79 2.10 -12.71
CA GLU A 106 6.63 2.05 -13.62
C GLU A 106 5.49 1.24 -13.01
N ALA A 107 5.79 0.09 -12.38
CA ALA A 107 4.79 -0.73 -11.71
C ALA A 107 4.11 0.03 -10.57
N VAL A 108 4.88 0.76 -9.76
CA VAL A 108 4.34 1.63 -8.69
C VAL A 108 3.45 2.72 -9.27
N GLN A 109 3.90 3.37 -10.35
CA GLN A 109 3.13 4.43 -10.99
C GLN A 109 1.79 3.91 -11.54
N GLN A 110 1.80 2.78 -12.25
CA GLN A 110 0.58 2.14 -12.76
C GLN A 110 -0.36 1.75 -11.63
N PHE A 111 0.18 1.16 -10.55
CA PHE A 111 -0.60 0.76 -9.39
C PHE A 111 -1.30 1.94 -8.71
N ILE A 112 -0.57 3.02 -8.41
CA ILE A 112 -1.13 4.21 -7.75
C ILE A 112 -2.16 4.90 -8.66
N THR A 113 -1.88 5.01 -9.96
CA THR A 113 -2.83 5.57 -10.92
C THR A 113 -4.11 4.74 -10.97
N ARG A 114 -4.00 3.40 -11.05
CA ARG A 114 -5.17 2.53 -11.11
C ARG A 114 -5.97 2.54 -9.81
N LEU A 115 -5.30 2.47 -8.67
CA LEU A 115 -5.93 2.59 -7.36
C LEU A 115 -6.66 3.93 -7.21
N SER A 116 -6.06 5.04 -7.66
CA SER A 116 -6.71 6.36 -7.62
C SER A 116 -7.96 6.40 -8.51
N ALA A 117 -7.94 5.77 -9.69
CA ALA A 117 -9.11 5.65 -10.55
C ALA A 117 -10.26 4.87 -9.86
N ILE A 118 -9.93 3.71 -9.27
CA ILE A 118 -10.90 2.89 -8.51
C ILE A 118 -11.54 3.70 -7.38
N VAL A 119 -10.73 4.43 -6.61
CA VAL A 119 -11.21 5.28 -5.50
C VAL A 119 -12.12 6.41 -5.98
N LYS A 120 -11.87 6.95 -7.18
CA LYS A 120 -12.70 7.99 -7.81
C LYS A 120 -13.93 7.41 -8.53
N GLY A 121 -14.13 6.10 -8.52
CA GLY A 121 -15.28 5.42 -9.11
C GLY A 121 -15.18 5.15 -10.61
N ALA A 122 -13.96 5.07 -11.16
CA ALA A 122 -13.67 4.81 -12.57
C ALA A 122 -13.14 3.41 -12.85
#